data_AF-A0A7W1RXD7-F1
#
_entry.id   AF-A0A7W1RXD7-F1
#
_cell.length_a   1.000
_cell.length_b   1.000
_cell.length_c   1.000
_cell.angle_alpha   90.00
_cell.angle_beta   90.00
_cell.angle_gamma   90.00
#
_symmetry.space_group_name_H-M   'P 1'
#
loop_
_entity.id
_entity.type
_entity.pdbx_description
1 polymer ?
#
loop_
_entity_poly.entity_id
_entity_poly.type
_entity_poly.pdbx_seq_one_letter_code
_entity_poly.pdbx_strand_id
1 'polypeptide(L)'
;SDPTAHHDAAGQALLSDFMVWKAGCPFAKLDDRLQSRKAKIDAFLAAYAAAGVAPEFITGDYEFDGPSEWNDSWALAKRCVACRAQIPTIDTDFAAYQRAVRAERSRWQKEMIAATVKARFPQCRVGVYGMNPHDGYRYWHDFFEAQARIPGVAYVEDHGAAYRPWADEFAAAGYDVAMPVCYVLPHAFTYAVETAADQAWFAFANLLREGGSVGRATSADLPIYPFVHADPAFPVERYEEALWHLLLRGADSFCMWCPAEAMAAQLAPVHRVWAAAGEHGEFLARGAPVLWAVPDEPGAAVSALQLGKRLLVRRTDGVAQAGDIAVEIDGQRVAVPPSPGRCQIITLP
;
A
#
# COMPACT_ATOMS: atom_id res chain seq x y z
N SER A 1 6.78 -26.41 -23.26
CA SER A 1 5.77 -25.43 -22.82
C SER A 1 6.36 -24.63 -21.68
N ASP A 2 5.93 -23.38 -21.48
CA ASP A 2 6.33 -22.59 -20.30
C ASP A 2 5.75 -23.25 -19.04
N PRO A 3 6.57 -23.76 -18.11
CA PRO A 3 6.09 -24.49 -16.93
C PRO A 3 5.31 -23.59 -15.96
N THR A 4 5.40 -22.27 -16.13
CA THR A 4 4.71 -21.28 -15.30
C THR A 4 3.34 -20.93 -15.85
N ALA A 5 3.03 -21.28 -17.10
CA ALA A 5 1.78 -20.91 -17.75
C ALA A 5 0.55 -21.57 -17.10
N HIS A 6 -0.60 -20.94 -17.28
CA HIS A 6 -1.86 -21.65 -17.20
C HIS A 6 -1.92 -22.69 -18.32
N HIS A 7 -2.51 -23.85 -18.06
CA HIS A 7 -2.70 -24.90 -19.07
C HIS A 7 -4.17 -25.30 -19.13
N ASP A 8 -4.74 -25.33 -20.35
CA ASP A 8 -6.10 -25.81 -20.57
C ASP A 8 -6.21 -27.34 -20.63
N ALA A 9 -7.42 -27.85 -20.89
CA ALA A 9 -7.68 -29.28 -20.97
C ALA A 9 -6.96 -29.99 -22.13
N ALA A 10 -6.55 -29.25 -23.18
CA ALA A 10 -5.75 -29.77 -24.28
C ALA A 10 -4.23 -29.69 -24.00
N GLY A 11 -3.83 -29.17 -22.83
CA GLY A 11 -2.43 -28.95 -22.47
C GLY A 11 -1.81 -27.73 -23.16
N GLN A 12 -2.61 -26.86 -23.78
CA GLN A 12 -2.12 -25.64 -24.39
C GLN A 12 -1.80 -24.60 -23.32
N ALA A 13 -0.62 -23.98 -23.43
CA ALA A 13 -0.22 -22.88 -22.57
C ALA A 13 -1.07 -21.64 -22.84
N LEU A 14 -1.59 -21.06 -21.76
CA LEU A 14 -2.32 -19.81 -21.71
C LEU A 14 -1.46 -18.82 -20.92
N LEU A 15 -1.04 -17.74 -21.56
CA LEU A 15 -0.20 -16.71 -20.97
C LEU A 15 -0.98 -15.40 -20.96
N SER A 16 -0.81 -14.64 -19.89
CA SER A 16 -1.35 -13.29 -19.82
C SER A 16 -0.48 -12.31 -20.60
N ASP A 17 -1.10 -11.38 -21.31
CA ASP A 17 -0.42 -10.35 -22.08
C ASP A 17 -0.36 -8.97 -21.39
N PHE A 18 -0.80 -8.86 -20.12
CA PHE A 18 -0.96 -7.54 -19.49
C PHE A 18 0.35 -6.87 -19.03
N MET A 19 1.49 -7.59 -18.97
CA MET A 19 2.78 -7.04 -18.56
C MET A 19 3.96 -7.51 -19.41
N VAL A 20 5.11 -6.85 -19.24
CA VAL A 20 6.37 -7.24 -19.89
C VAL A 20 6.81 -8.65 -19.46
N TRP A 21 6.34 -9.13 -18.30
CA TRP A 21 6.35 -10.55 -17.94
C TRP A 21 4.95 -11.16 -18.02
N LYS A 22 4.91 -12.45 -18.36
CA LYS A 22 3.67 -13.22 -18.48
C LYS A 22 3.30 -13.76 -17.10
N ALA A 23 2.19 -13.27 -16.52
CA ALA A 23 1.69 -13.81 -15.26
C ALA A 23 1.29 -15.29 -15.45
N GLY A 24 1.81 -16.12 -14.54
CA GLY A 24 1.67 -17.57 -14.60
C GLY A 24 0.59 -18.11 -13.67
N CYS A 25 0.33 -19.41 -13.78
CA CYS A 25 -0.58 -20.12 -12.89
C CYS A 25 0.00 -20.19 -11.46
N PRO A 26 -0.75 -19.73 -10.43
CA PRO A 26 -0.31 -19.84 -9.02
C PRO A 26 -0.04 -21.28 -8.58
N PHE A 27 -0.76 -22.24 -9.17
CA PHE A 27 -0.71 -23.66 -8.82
C PHE A 27 0.12 -24.49 -9.80
N ALA A 28 0.87 -23.84 -10.69
CA ALA A 28 1.93 -24.53 -11.41
C ALA A 28 2.95 -25.05 -10.40
N LYS A 29 3.42 -26.29 -10.59
CA LYS A 29 4.46 -26.87 -9.74
C LYS A 29 5.78 -26.17 -10.00
N LEU A 30 6.11 -25.19 -9.18
CA LEU A 30 7.28 -24.33 -9.35
C LEU A 30 8.22 -24.39 -8.13
N ASP A 31 8.23 -25.50 -7.41
CA ASP A 31 9.09 -25.70 -6.23
C ASP A 31 10.57 -25.46 -6.59
N ASP A 32 11.03 -25.93 -7.76
CA ASP A 32 12.40 -25.68 -8.24
C ASP A 32 12.69 -24.19 -8.45
N ARG A 33 11.70 -23.42 -8.94
CA ARG A 33 11.83 -21.95 -9.10
C ARG A 33 11.91 -21.29 -7.74
N LEU A 34 11.06 -21.70 -6.79
CA LEU A 34 11.09 -21.20 -5.42
C LEU A 34 12.44 -21.47 -4.75
N GLN A 35 12.97 -22.71 -4.84
CA GLN A 35 14.29 -23.05 -4.31
C GLN A 35 15.41 -22.26 -4.99
N SER A 36 15.35 -22.10 -6.32
CA SER A 36 16.34 -21.30 -7.06
C SER A 36 16.35 -19.83 -6.62
N ARG A 37 15.18 -19.22 -6.41
CA ARG A 37 15.07 -17.83 -5.94
C ARG A 37 15.51 -17.68 -4.49
N LYS A 38 15.11 -18.61 -3.62
CA LYS A 38 15.58 -18.69 -2.23
C LYS A 38 17.10 -18.76 -2.16
N ALA A 39 17.74 -19.61 -2.97
CA ALA A 39 19.20 -19.74 -3.00
C ALA A 39 19.91 -18.43 -3.38
N LYS A 40 19.33 -17.64 -4.30
CA LYS A 40 19.87 -16.32 -4.68
C LYS A 40 19.80 -15.34 -3.52
N ILE A 41 18.67 -15.27 -2.82
CA ILE A 41 18.51 -14.42 -1.63
C ILE A 41 19.49 -14.86 -0.54
N ASP A 42 19.58 -16.17 -0.27
CA ASP A 42 20.49 -16.72 0.75
C ASP A 42 21.95 -16.35 0.47
N ALA A 43 22.37 -16.34 -0.79
CA ALA A 43 23.71 -15.93 -1.20
C ALA A 43 24.02 -14.45 -0.87
N PHE A 44 23.07 -13.53 -1.11
CA PHE A 44 23.23 -12.13 -0.71
C PHE A 44 23.33 -11.99 0.82
N LEU A 45 22.45 -12.67 1.55
CA LEU A 45 22.45 -12.64 3.01
C LEU A 45 23.73 -13.24 3.60
N ALA A 46 24.28 -14.29 2.97
CA ALA A 46 25.57 -14.86 3.35
C ALA A 46 26.72 -13.87 3.14
N ALA A 47 26.68 -13.07 2.06
CA ALA A 47 27.67 -12.02 1.82
C ALA A 47 27.61 -10.91 2.89
N TYR A 48 26.42 -10.48 3.30
CA TYR A 48 26.26 -9.53 4.42
C TYR A 48 26.86 -10.09 5.72
N ALA A 49 26.53 -11.34 6.06
CA ALA A 49 27.05 -11.98 7.26
C ALA A 49 28.58 -12.14 7.22
N ALA A 50 29.15 -12.53 6.08
CA ALA A 50 30.60 -12.63 5.90
C ALA A 50 31.32 -11.27 6.03
N ALA A 51 30.65 -10.18 5.65
CA ALA A 51 31.14 -8.82 5.82
C ALA A 51 30.94 -8.27 7.25
N GLY A 52 30.34 -9.04 8.17
CA GLY A 52 30.01 -8.57 9.52
C GLY A 52 28.90 -7.51 9.55
N VAL A 53 28.10 -7.41 8.48
CA VAL A 53 26.97 -6.48 8.38
C VAL A 53 25.70 -7.24 8.73
N ALA A 54 24.99 -6.78 9.76
CA ALA A 54 23.68 -7.29 10.14
C ALA A 54 22.60 -6.29 9.68
N PRO A 55 21.86 -6.58 8.60
CA PRO A 55 20.79 -5.69 8.16
C PRO A 55 19.69 -5.57 9.22
N GLU A 56 19.27 -4.35 9.52
CA GLU A 56 18.14 -4.11 10.45
C GLU A 56 16.79 -4.16 9.73
N PHE A 57 16.78 -3.88 8.43
CA PHE A 57 15.60 -3.92 7.58
C PHE A 57 15.97 -4.38 6.18
N ILE A 58 15.15 -5.28 5.62
CA ILE A 58 15.18 -5.71 4.23
C ILE A 58 13.78 -5.55 3.67
N THR A 59 13.67 -4.84 2.55
CA THR A 59 12.43 -4.79 1.77
C THR A 59 12.60 -5.52 0.46
N GLY A 60 11.53 -6.18 0.01
CA GLY A 60 11.38 -6.66 -1.35
C GLY A 60 10.43 -5.78 -2.15
N ASP A 61 10.45 -6.00 -3.46
CA ASP A 61 9.47 -5.46 -4.38
C ASP A 61 8.36 -6.49 -4.61
N TYR A 62 7.13 -6.02 -4.59
CA TYR A 62 5.90 -6.76 -4.80
C TYR A 62 5.76 -7.29 -6.23
N GLU A 63 6.37 -6.62 -7.20
CA GLU A 63 5.90 -6.68 -8.59
C GLU A 63 6.41 -7.93 -9.33
N PHE A 64 7.59 -8.45 -9.00
CA PHE A 64 8.40 -9.13 -10.03
C PHE A 64 8.37 -10.66 -10.08
N ASP A 65 7.69 -11.39 -9.17
CA ASP A 65 7.67 -12.85 -9.24
C ASP A 65 6.43 -13.42 -8.52
N GLY A 66 5.27 -13.43 -9.18
CA GLY A 66 4.08 -14.07 -8.62
C GLY A 66 2.84 -14.11 -9.52
N PRO A 67 1.88 -15.00 -9.20
CA PRO A 67 0.56 -14.99 -9.80
C PRO A 67 -0.21 -13.71 -9.41
N SER A 68 -0.99 -13.17 -10.35
CA SER A 68 -1.81 -11.96 -10.17
C SER A 68 -3.27 -12.30 -10.41
N GLU A 69 -4.18 -11.61 -9.73
CA GLU A 69 -5.63 -11.72 -9.92
C GLU A 69 -6.18 -10.67 -10.90
N TRP A 70 -5.34 -9.70 -11.29
CA TRP A 70 -5.75 -8.52 -12.04
C TRP A 70 -5.76 -8.73 -13.54
N ASN A 71 -6.38 -7.78 -14.24
CA ASN A 71 -6.49 -7.74 -15.70
C ASN A 71 -7.19 -9.00 -16.25
N ASP A 72 -6.55 -9.75 -17.14
CA ASP A 72 -7.10 -10.96 -17.76
C ASP A 72 -6.86 -12.26 -16.96
N SER A 73 -6.15 -12.17 -15.82
CA SER A 73 -5.69 -13.35 -15.08
C SER A 73 -6.83 -14.26 -14.62
N TRP A 74 -7.94 -13.71 -14.10
CA TRP A 74 -9.08 -14.53 -13.70
C TRP A 74 -9.75 -15.24 -14.89
N ALA A 75 -9.82 -14.59 -16.05
CA ALA A 75 -10.37 -15.19 -17.26
C ALA A 75 -9.51 -16.37 -17.75
N LEU A 76 -8.18 -16.25 -17.65
CA LEU A 76 -7.24 -17.33 -17.96
C LEU A 76 -7.32 -18.46 -16.93
N ALA A 77 -7.40 -18.13 -15.64
CA ALA A 77 -7.49 -19.10 -14.56
C ALA A 77 -8.75 -19.98 -14.66
N LYS A 78 -9.90 -19.43 -15.08
CA LYS A 78 -11.13 -20.21 -15.35
C LYS A 78 -10.95 -21.30 -16.40
N ARG A 79 -10.00 -21.14 -17.32
CA ARG A 79 -9.69 -22.13 -18.37
C ARG A 79 -8.59 -23.12 -17.95
N CYS A 80 -7.92 -22.85 -16.83
CA CYS A 80 -6.76 -23.62 -16.39
C CYS A 80 -7.15 -24.85 -15.55
N VAL A 81 -6.69 -26.03 -15.93
CA VAL A 81 -7.00 -27.30 -15.23
C VAL A 81 -6.55 -27.24 -13.76
N ALA A 82 -5.34 -26.76 -13.49
CA ALA A 82 -4.81 -26.68 -12.12
C ALA A 82 -5.60 -25.68 -11.26
N CYS A 83 -5.97 -24.51 -11.80
CA CYS A 83 -6.76 -23.52 -11.07
C CYS A 83 -8.16 -24.04 -10.75
N ARG A 84 -8.83 -24.70 -11.71
CA ARG A 84 -10.15 -25.28 -11.50
C ARG A 84 -10.14 -26.40 -10.46
N ALA A 85 -9.06 -27.18 -10.39
CA ALA A 85 -8.90 -28.22 -9.37
C ALA A 85 -8.76 -27.65 -7.95
N GLN A 86 -8.08 -26.50 -7.82
CA GLN A 86 -7.87 -25.84 -6.53
C GLN A 86 -9.01 -24.91 -6.12
N ILE A 87 -9.78 -24.38 -7.08
CA ILE A 87 -10.82 -23.37 -6.85
C ILE A 87 -12.11 -23.82 -7.54
N PRO A 88 -12.93 -24.68 -6.90
CA PRO A 88 -14.15 -25.20 -7.51
C PRO A 88 -15.18 -24.12 -7.90
N THR A 89 -15.17 -22.97 -7.23
CA THR A 89 -16.09 -21.84 -7.45
C THR A 89 -15.52 -20.77 -8.40
N ILE A 90 -14.41 -21.05 -9.10
CA ILE A 90 -13.68 -20.05 -9.90
C ILE A 90 -14.52 -19.38 -10.99
N ASP A 91 -15.60 -20.02 -11.46
CA ASP A 91 -16.46 -19.47 -12.51
C ASP A 91 -17.38 -18.33 -12.02
N THR A 92 -17.64 -18.25 -10.70
CA THR A 92 -18.64 -17.34 -10.12
C THR A 92 -18.14 -16.52 -8.93
N ASP A 93 -17.06 -16.94 -8.27
CA ASP A 93 -16.57 -16.30 -7.04
C ASP A 93 -15.14 -15.78 -7.23
N PHE A 94 -15.04 -14.49 -7.60
CA PHE A 94 -13.75 -13.82 -7.70
C PHE A 94 -13.04 -13.72 -6.35
N ALA A 95 -13.77 -13.57 -5.24
CA ALA A 95 -13.15 -13.45 -3.93
C ALA A 95 -12.47 -14.77 -3.51
N ALA A 96 -13.07 -15.91 -3.84
CA ALA A 96 -12.41 -17.22 -3.67
C ALA A 96 -11.16 -17.34 -4.55
N TYR A 97 -11.22 -16.88 -5.80
CA TYR A 97 -10.05 -16.84 -6.68
C TYR A 97 -8.93 -15.96 -6.13
N GLN A 98 -9.23 -14.72 -5.74
CA GLN A 98 -8.27 -13.79 -5.18
C GLN A 98 -7.61 -14.34 -3.92
N ARG A 99 -8.39 -14.86 -2.96
CA ARG A 99 -7.85 -15.47 -1.73
C ARG A 99 -6.89 -16.63 -2.03
N ALA A 100 -7.22 -17.48 -3.01
CA ALA A 100 -6.38 -18.63 -3.35
C ALA A 100 -5.07 -18.23 -4.04
N VAL A 101 -5.12 -17.25 -4.96
CA VAL A 101 -3.91 -16.67 -5.58
C VAL A 101 -3.01 -16.02 -4.53
N ARG A 102 -3.61 -15.21 -3.65
CA ARG A 102 -2.94 -14.48 -2.57
C ARG A 102 -2.34 -15.41 -1.52
N ALA A 103 -2.99 -16.53 -1.22
CA ALA A 103 -2.45 -17.54 -0.31
C ALA A 103 -1.18 -18.21 -0.88
N GLU A 104 -1.16 -18.60 -2.16
CA GLU A 104 0.05 -19.15 -2.78
C GLU A 104 1.16 -18.10 -2.85
N ARG A 105 0.81 -16.88 -3.22
CA ARG A 105 1.76 -15.77 -3.24
C ARG A 105 2.36 -15.51 -1.86
N SER A 106 1.55 -15.50 -0.80
CA SER A 106 1.99 -15.37 0.59
C SER A 106 2.95 -16.48 0.98
N ARG A 107 2.62 -17.73 0.63
CA ARG A 107 3.45 -18.89 0.92
C ARG A 107 4.83 -18.75 0.29
N TRP A 108 4.89 -18.40 -0.99
CA TRP A 108 6.15 -18.17 -1.69
C TRP A 108 6.96 -17.05 -1.06
N GLN A 109 6.32 -15.91 -0.82
CA GLN A 109 6.93 -14.75 -0.19
C GLN A 109 7.51 -15.09 1.19
N LYS A 110 6.76 -15.85 2.00
CA LYS A 110 7.23 -16.36 3.29
C LYS A 110 8.44 -17.25 3.16
N GLU A 111 8.38 -18.28 2.32
CA GLU A 111 9.46 -19.26 2.18
C GLU A 111 10.72 -18.67 1.52
N MET A 112 10.53 -17.76 0.56
CA MET A 112 11.59 -17.16 -0.24
C MET A 112 12.28 -16.02 0.49
N ILE A 113 11.50 -15.08 1.04
CA ILE A 113 12.00 -13.82 1.61
C ILE A 113 12.00 -13.91 3.13
N ALA A 114 10.83 -13.87 3.77
CA ALA A 114 10.73 -13.67 5.21
C ALA A 114 11.48 -14.75 6.01
N ALA A 115 11.19 -16.02 5.77
CA ALA A 115 11.82 -17.13 6.49
C ALA A 115 13.33 -17.23 6.19
N THR A 116 13.74 -16.97 4.95
CA THR A 116 15.16 -17.00 4.55
C THR A 116 15.96 -15.91 5.24
N VAL A 117 15.44 -14.68 5.26
CA VAL A 117 16.06 -13.55 5.98
C VAL A 117 16.13 -13.85 7.47
N LYS A 118 14.99 -14.23 8.08
CA LYS A 118 14.91 -14.50 9.52
C LYS A 118 15.78 -15.68 9.98
N ALA A 119 16.01 -16.67 9.12
CA ALA A 119 16.89 -17.80 9.44
C ALA A 119 18.35 -17.36 9.66
N ARG A 120 18.82 -16.31 8.97
CA ARG A 120 20.18 -15.77 9.13
C ARG A 120 20.24 -14.54 10.04
N PHE A 121 19.23 -13.68 9.98
CA PHE A 121 19.14 -12.45 10.76
C PHE A 121 17.78 -12.37 11.49
N PRO A 122 17.62 -13.03 12.66
CA PRO A 122 16.33 -13.10 13.36
C PRO A 122 15.73 -11.73 13.73
N GLN A 123 16.59 -10.74 13.96
CA GLN A 123 16.20 -9.37 14.32
C GLN A 123 15.96 -8.45 13.12
N CYS A 124 16.33 -8.88 11.90
CA CYS A 124 16.13 -8.09 10.70
C CYS A 124 14.64 -7.97 10.39
N ARG A 125 14.11 -6.75 10.32
CA ARG A 125 12.74 -6.50 9.88
C ARG A 125 12.61 -6.77 8.38
N VAL A 126 11.47 -7.30 7.97
CA VAL A 126 11.16 -7.68 6.60
C VAL A 126 9.80 -7.14 6.20
N GLY A 127 9.80 -6.33 5.15
CA GLY A 127 8.60 -5.84 4.49
C GLY A 127 8.65 -6.09 3.00
N VAL A 128 7.51 -5.97 2.34
CA VAL A 128 7.42 -5.90 0.88
C VAL A 128 6.42 -4.82 0.55
N TYR A 129 6.79 -3.96 -0.41
CA TYR A 129 5.92 -2.95 -1.01
C TYR A 129 4.50 -3.51 -1.25
N GLY A 130 3.46 -2.74 -0.95
CA GLY A 130 2.06 -3.16 -1.12
C GLY A 130 1.54 -4.30 -0.25
N MET A 131 2.33 -4.78 0.73
CA MET A 131 1.90 -5.75 1.73
C MET A 131 1.68 -5.04 3.07
N ASN A 132 0.43 -5.01 3.52
CA ASN A 132 0.05 -4.38 4.78
C ASN A 132 -1.28 -4.95 5.31
N PRO A 133 -1.55 -4.83 6.62
CA PRO A 133 -2.91 -4.91 7.14
C PRO A 133 -3.79 -3.83 6.50
N HIS A 134 -5.07 -4.12 6.28
CA HIS A 134 -6.01 -3.23 5.62
C HIS A 134 -7.46 -3.55 6.00
N ASP A 135 -8.39 -2.67 5.62
CA ASP A 135 -9.84 -2.81 5.84
C ASP A 135 -10.58 -3.65 4.78
N GLY A 136 -9.85 -4.23 3.84
CA GLY A 136 -10.39 -5.17 2.84
C GLY A 136 -10.55 -4.58 1.45
N TYR A 137 -10.11 -3.33 1.27
CA TYR A 137 -10.06 -2.66 -0.01
C TYR A 137 -8.66 -2.16 -0.33
N ARG A 138 -8.39 -1.99 -1.61
CA ARG A 138 -7.16 -1.41 -2.14
C ARG A 138 -7.47 -0.05 -2.77
N TYR A 139 -6.83 1.00 -2.26
CA TYR A 139 -7.05 2.39 -2.66
C TYR A 139 -6.01 2.90 -3.66
N TRP A 140 -5.33 1.99 -4.36
CA TRP A 140 -4.30 2.28 -5.34
C TRP A 140 -4.36 1.27 -6.49
N HIS A 141 -3.89 1.69 -7.66
CA HIS A 141 -3.63 0.81 -8.80
C HIS A 141 -2.17 0.99 -9.18
N ASP A 142 -1.53 -0.14 -9.50
CA ASP A 142 -0.17 -0.12 -10.01
C ASP A 142 -0.12 0.26 -11.49
N PHE A 143 1.05 0.67 -11.97
CA PHE A 143 1.22 1.21 -13.34
C PHE A 143 0.82 0.23 -14.44
N PHE A 144 0.79 -1.08 -14.14
CA PHE A 144 0.43 -2.14 -15.08
C PHE A 144 -1.03 -2.57 -15.01
N GLU A 145 -1.81 -2.05 -14.05
CA GLU A 145 -3.20 -2.45 -13.88
C GLU A 145 -4.11 -1.69 -14.84
N ALA A 146 -4.95 -2.43 -15.57
CA ALA A 146 -5.98 -1.82 -16.38
C ALA A 146 -7.05 -1.22 -15.46
N GLN A 147 -7.49 0.00 -15.78
CA GLN A 147 -8.64 0.62 -15.09
C GLN A 147 -9.97 -0.09 -15.39
N ALA A 148 -10.01 -0.93 -16.43
CA ALA A 148 -11.19 -1.69 -16.81
C ALA A 148 -11.66 -2.60 -15.66
N ARG A 149 -12.97 -2.64 -15.46
CA ARG A 149 -13.58 -3.50 -14.44
C ARG A 149 -13.54 -4.95 -14.87
N ILE A 150 -13.29 -5.83 -13.89
CA ILE A 150 -13.40 -7.26 -14.08
C ILE A 150 -14.89 -7.64 -13.98
N PRO A 151 -15.49 -8.24 -15.02
CA PRO A 151 -16.92 -8.58 -15.01
C PRO A 151 -17.28 -9.50 -13.84
N GLY A 152 -18.29 -9.13 -13.05
CA GLY A 152 -18.74 -9.91 -11.89
C GLY A 152 -18.01 -9.63 -10.57
N VAL A 153 -17.06 -8.68 -10.56
CA VAL A 153 -16.40 -8.21 -9.34
C VAL A 153 -17.08 -6.95 -8.83
N ALA A 154 -17.39 -6.91 -7.53
CA ALA A 154 -17.92 -5.72 -6.88
C ALA A 154 -16.79 -4.76 -6.50
N TYR A 155 -16.97 -3.48 -6.80
CA TYR A 155 -16.04 -2.39 -6.47
C TYR A 155 -16.75 -1.40 -5.56
N VAL A 156 -15.98 -0.69 -4.72
CA VAL A 156 -16.46 0.55 -4.09
C VAL A 156 -16.13 1.69 -5.05
N GLU A 157 -17.13 2.52 -5.34
CA GLU A 157 -17.01 3.61 -6.30
C GLU A 157 -17.04 4.95 -5.59
N ASP A 158 -16.17 5.85 -6.04
CA ASP A 158 -16.04 7.20 -5.49
C ASP A 158 -15.48 8.13 -6.57
N HIS A 159 -16.28 9.09 -7.05
CA HIS A 159 -15.91 10.03 -8.12
C HIS A 159 -15.21 9.41 -9.35
N GLY A 160 -15.64 8.21 -9.76
CA GLY A 160 -15.07 7.49 -10.90
C GLY A 160 -13.88 6.57 -10.57
N ALA A 161 -13.30 6.69 -9.38
CA ALA A 161 -12.35 5.70 -8.88
C ALA A 161 -13.08 4.41 -8.49
N ALA A 162 -12.48 3.27 -8.84
CA ALA A 162 -13.01 1.94 -8.54
C ALA A 162 -12.04 1.22 -7.58
N TYR A 163 -12.35 1.25 -6.30
CA TYR A 163 -11.58 0.57 -5.26
C TYR A 163 -11.91 -0.91 -5.25
N ARG A 164 -10.86 -1.72 -5.34
CA ARG A 164 -10.96 -3.17 -5.50
C ARG A 164 -11.04 -3.85 -4.14
N PRO A 165 -11.78 -4.97 -4.01
CA PRO A 165 -11.63 -5.83 -2.85
C PRO A 165 -10.19 -6.36 -2.80
N TRP A 166 -9.68 -6.53 -1.59
CA TRP A 166 -8.32 -6.94 -1.33
C TRP A 166 -8.32 -8.03 -0.26
N ALA A 167 -7.80 -9.19 -0.63
CA ALA A 167 -7.69 -10.31 0.31
C ALA A 167 -6.45 -10.13 1.18
N ASP A 168 -6.60 -10.31 2.48
CA ASP A 168 -5.48 -10.27 3.42
C ASP A 168 -4.46 -11.37 3.10
N GLU A 169 -3.24 -10.93 2.78
CA GLU A 169 -2.07 -11.78 2.59
C GLU A 169 -0.90 -11.41 3.52
N PHE A 170 -1.02 -10.33 4.29
CA PHE A 170 0.09 -9.79 5.06
C PHE A 170 0.54 -10.76 6.15
N ALA A 171 -0.41 -11.23 6.98
CA ALA A 171 -0.11 -12.10 8.10
C ALA A 171 0.47 -13.46 7.64
N ALA A 172 -0.02 -13.98 6.52
CA ALA A 172 0.42 -15.27 5.98
C ALA A 172 1.83 -15.21 5.37
N ALA A 173 2.26 -14.05 4.86
CA ALA A 173 3.57 -13.85 4.26
C ALA A 173 4.72 -13.78 5.28
N GLY A 174 4.41 -13.55 6.57
CA GLY A 174 5.41 -13.54 7.65
C GLY A 174 6.25 -12.25 7.71
N TYR A 175 5.74 -11.16 7.14
CA TYR A 175 6.34 -9.83 7.23
C TYR A 175 6.05 -9.19 8.59
N ASP A 176 6.98 -8.33 9.03
CA ASP A 176 6.89 -7.57 10.28
C ASP A 176 7.10 -6.07 10.05
N VAL A 177 6.87 -5.62 8.81
CA VAL A 177 6.74 -4.22 8.42
C VAL A 177 5.59 -4.08 7.44
N ALA A 178 4.59 -3.27 7.78
CA ALA A 178 3.50 -2.91 6.88
C ALA A 178 3.98 -1.85 5.89
N MET A 179 3.82 -2.09 4.59
CA MET A 179 4.30 -1.18 3.54
C MET A 179 3.17 -0.82 2.56
N PRO A 180 2.16 -0.04 3.00
CA PRO A 180 1.06 0.39 2.15
C PRO A 180 1.55 1.25 0.99
N VAL A 181 0.83 1.26 -0.13
CA VAL A 181 1.21 2.04 -1.30
C VAL A 181 0.46 3.36 -1.32
N CYS A 182 1.19 4.43 -1.06
CA CYS A 182 0.67 5.78 -0.98
C CYS A 182 1.29 6.63 -2.10
N TYR A 183 0.93 6.38 -3.35
CA TYR A 183 1.38 7.22 -4.46
C TYR A 183 0.27 7.75 -5.36
N VAL A 184 0.64 8.76 -6.14
CA VAL A 184 -0.18 9.30 -7.22
C VAL A 184 0.54 9.02 -8.52
N LEU A 185 0.09 8.02 -9.26
CA LEU A 185 0.53 7.75 -10.63
C LEU A 185 -0.42 8.42 -11.63
N PRO A 186 0.08 8.86 -12.80
CA PRO A 186 -0.72 9.53 -13.82
C PRO A 186 -1.84 8.65 -14.41
N HIS A 187 -1.81 7.34 -14.15
CA HIS A 187 -2.79 6.37 -14.64
C HIS A 187 -3.52 5.59 -13.53
N ALA A 188 -3.26 5.86 -12.25
CA ALA A 188 -3.87 5.07 -11.16
C ALA A 188 -5.39 5.27 -11.09
N PHE A 189 -5.85 6.52 -11.16
CA PHE A 189 -7.28 6.85 -11.20
C PHE A 189 -7.53 8.06 -12.10
N THR A 190 -8.51 7.92 -12.99
CA THR A 190 -9.12 9.04 -13.70
C THR A 190 -10.41 9.39 -12.97
N TYR A 191 -10.40 10.47 -12.18
CA TYR A 191 -11.63 10.90 -11.49
C TYR A 191 -12.53 11.61 -12.50
N ALA A 192 -13.84 11.38 -12.38
CA ALA A 192 -14.84 12.02 -13.21
C ALA A 192 -15.13 13.44 -12.71
N VAL A 193 -14.14 14.33 -12.83
CA VAL A 193 -14.16 15.70 -12.29
C VAL A 193 -13.79 16.72 -13.34
N GLU A 194 -14.26 17.96 -13.17
CA GLU A 194 -14.13 19.01 -14.18
C GLU A 194 -12.86 19.86 -14.01
N THR A 195 -12.27 19.89 -12.81
CA THR A 195 -11.15 20.79 -12.49
C THR A 195 -9.89 20.03 -12.09
N ALA A 196 -8.73 20.62 -12.40
CA ALA A 196 -7.44 20.13 -11.93
C ALA A 196 -7.31 20.19 -10.40
N ALA A 197 -8.00 21.14 -9.75
CA ALA A 197 -8.03 21.26 -8.30
C ALA A 197 -8.77 20.09 -7.65
N ASP A 198 -9.88 19.64 -8.23
CA ASP A 198 -10.63 18.47 -7.75
C ASP A 198 -9.88 17.18 -8.08
N GLN A 199 -9.29 17.07 -9.28
CA GLN A 199 -8.46 15.93 -9.66
C GLN A 199 -7.29 15.77 -8.69
N ALA A 200 -6.66 16.89 -8.31
CA ALA A 200 -5.79 16.89 -7.16
C ALA A 200 -6.62 16.40 -5.97
N TRP A 201 -7.64 17.10 -5.46
CA TRP A 201 -8.38 16.75 -4.21
C TRP A 201 -8.49 15.24 -3.97
N PHE A 202 -9.11 14.54 -4.91
CA PHE A 202 -9.35 13.10 -4.83
C PHE A 202 -8.09 12.24 -4.81
N ALA A 203 -7.05 12.60 -5.57
CA ALA A 203 -5.76 11.92 -5.47
C ALA A 203 -5.13 12.01 -4.06
N PHE A 204 -5.33 13.11 -3.31
CA PHE A 204 -4.85 13.20 -1.92
C PHE A 204 -5.76 12.46 -0.97
N ALA A 205 -7.07 12.59 -1.15
CA ALA A 205 -8.05 11.83 -0.39
C ALA A 205 -7.73 10.33 -0.45
N ASN A 206 -7.32 9.81 -1.61
CA ASN A 206 -6.95 8.40 -1.76
C ASN A 206 -5.69 7.99 -1.01
N LEU A 207 -4.66 8.85 -0.97
CA LEU A 207 -3.51 8.63 -0.09
C LEU A 207 -3.94 8.54 1.39
N LEU A 208 -4.92 9.36 1.80
CA LEU A 208 -5.43 9.35 3.16
C LEU A 208 -6.33 8.14 3.45
N ARG A 209 -7.07 7.65 2.45
CA ARG A 209 -7.87 6.41 2.53
C ARG A 209 -6.95 5.22 2.76
N GLU A 210 -5.89 5.07 1.96
CA GLU A 210 -4.89 4.01 2.14
C GLU A 210 -4.19 4.14 3.50
N GLY A 211 -3.66 5.32 3.83
CA GLY A 211 -3.00 5.57 5.11
C GLY A 211 -3.93 5.38 6.32
N GLY A 212 -5.21 5.64 6.16
CA GLY A 212 -6.22 5.36 7.19
C GLY A 212 -6.58 3.88 7.29
N SER A 213 -6.66 3.16 6.16
CA SER A 213 -6.93 1.72 6.11
C SER A 213 -5.86 0.95 6.87
N VAL A 214 -4.59 1.17 6.51
CA VAL A 214 -3.45 0.54 7.17
C VAL A 214 -3.28 0.97 8.62
N GLY A 215 -3.41 2.27 8.93
CA GLY A 215 -3.25 2.78 10.29
C GLY A 215 -4.29 2.24 11.28
N ARG A 216 -5.54 2.01 10.82
CA ARG A 216 -6.57 1.36 11.65
C ARG A 216 -6.39 -0.14 11.79
N ALA A 217 -5.92 -0.80 10.74
CA ALA A 217 -5.80 -2.26 10.69
C ALA A 217 -4.51 -2.78 11.33
N THR A 218 -3.53 -1.91 11.57
CA THR A 218 -2.21 -2.28 12.08
C THR A 218 -2.10 -2.08 13.60
N SER A 219 -1.54 -3.08 14.29
CA SER A 219 -1.20 -2.95 15.71
C SER A 219 -0.06 -1.97 15.93
N ALA A 220 -0.07 -1.23 17.04
CA ALA A 220 0.97 -0.25 17.37
C ALA A 220 2.41 -0.81 17.44
N ASP A 221 2.59 -2.12 17.66
CA ASP A 221 3.92 -2.76 17.70
C ASP A 221 4.49 -3.08 16.31
N LEU A 222 3.67 -2.97 15.25
CA LEU A 222 4.06 -3.27 13.88
C LEU A 222 4.37 -1.95 13.14
N PRO A 223 5.60 -1.73 12.68
CA PRO A 223 5.95 -0.51 11.98
C PRO A 223 5.22 -0.38 10.64
N ILE A 224 4.81 0.84 10.31
CA ILE A 224 4.19 1.20 9.03
C ILE A 224 5.16 2.09 8.25
N TYR A 225 5.69 1.59 7.13
CA TYR A 225 6.56 2.32 6.21
C TYR A 225 5.86 2.48 4.85
N PRO A 226 4.98 3.49 4.67
CA PRO A 226 4.32 3.70 3.39
C PRO A 226 5.33 3.90 2.28
N PHE A 227 5.03 3.27 1.15
CA PHE A 227 5.74 3.50 -0.09
C PHE A 227 5.14 4.71 -0.80
N VAL A 228 5.84 5.84 -0.73
CA VAL A 228 5.35 7.13 -1.20
C VAL A 228 5.97 7.48 -2.54
N HIS A 229 5.17 8.03 -3.45
CA HIS A 229 5.62 8.56 -4.74
C HIS A 229 4.60 9.57 -5.26
N ALA A 230 5.07 10.59 -5.97
CA ALA A 230 4.18 11.58 -6.58
C ALA A 230 4.60 11.81 -8.03
N ASP A 231 3.63 11.71 -8.93
CA ASP A 231 3.77 12.17 -10.31
C ASP A 231 4.26 13.64 -10.33
N PRO A 232 5.17 14.01 -11.24
CA PRO A 232 5.68 15.39 -11.32
C PRO A 232 4.60 16.48 -11.53
N ALA A 233 3.44 16.14 -12.09
CA ALA A 233 2.32 17.06 -12.25
C ALA A 233 1.50 17.23 -10.96
N PHE A 234 1.72 16.40 -9.95
CA PHE A 234 1.05 16.51 -8.67
C PHE A 234 1.60 17.68 -7.83
N PRO A 235 0.74 18.57 -7.28
CA PRO A 235 1.21 19.73 -6.53
C PRO A 235 2.07 19.34 -5.32
N VAL A 236 3.29 19.87 -5.27
CA VAL A 236 4.29 19.52 -4.25
C VAL A 236 3.81 19.86 -2.85
N GLU A 237 3.21 21.03 -2.66
CA GLU A 237 2.66 21.48 -1.37
C GLU A 237 1.66 20.47 -0.83
N ARG A 238 0.91 19.85 -1.74
CA ARG A 238 -0.16 18.95 -1.37
C ARG A 238 0.32 17.49 -1.22
N TYR A 239 1.42 17.14 -1.86
CA TYR A 239 2.19 15.96 -1.48
C TYR A 239 2.75 16.07 -0.07
N GLU A 240 3.28 17.24 0.31
CA GLU A 240 3.76 17.47 1.68
C GLU A 240 2.63 17.35 2.71
N GLU A 241 1.44 17.88 2.41
CA GLU A 241 0.26 17.65 3.25
C GLU A 241 -0.04 16.14 3.38
N ALA A 242 -0.01 15.38 2.27
CA ALA A 242 -0.25 13.93 2.32
C ALA A 242 0.74 13.23 3.26
N LEU A 243 2.04 13.53 3.13
CA LEU A 243 3.09 12.98 3.98
C LEU A 243 2.84 13.30 5.47
N TRP A 244 2.50 14.54 5.80
CA TRP A 244 2.12 14.91 7.17
C TRP A 244 0.93 14.10 7.69
N HIS A 245 -0.12 13.97 6.87
CA HIS A 245 -1.29 13.19 7.25
C HIS A 245 -0.98 11.70 7.43
N LEU A 246 -0.05 11.12 6.67
CA LEU A 246 0.43 9.74 6.86
C LEU A 246 1.15 9.57 8.20
N LEU A 247 2.05 10.49 8.58
CA LEU A 247 2.70 10.47 9.90
C LEU A 247 1.67 10.50 11.03
N LEU A 248 0.69 11.40 10.93
CA LEU A 248 -0.37 11.52 11.93
C LEU A 248 -1.40 10.37 11.90
N ARG A 249 -1.31 9.49 10.91
CA ARG A 249 -2.09 8.25 10.76
C ARG A 249 -1.29 7.01 11.17
N GLY A 250 -0.10 7.19 11.75
CA GLY A 250 0.71 6.11 12.32
C GLY A 250 1.87 5.64 11.45
N ALA A 251 2.22 6.34 10.37
CA ALA A 251 3.43 6.03 9.62
C ALA A 251 4.69 6.31 10.46
N ASP A 252 5.58 5.32 10.55
CA ASP A 252 6.83 5.38 11.32
C ASP A 252 8.02 5.84 10.46
N SER A 253 7.92 5.72 9.14
CA SER A 253 8.92 6.16 8.18
C SER A 253 8.32 6.19 6.77
N PHE A 254 9.13 6.54 5.78
CA PHE A 254 8.74 6.49 4.36
C PHE A 254 9.75 5.67 3.57
N CYS A 255 9.24 4.84 2.66
CA CYS A 255 10.02 4.26 1.57
C CYS A 255 9.62 4.95 0.27
N MET A 256 10.57 5.19 -0.63
CA MET A 256 10.28 5.84 -1.90
C MET A 256 11.14 5.24 -2.99
N TRP A 257 10.54 5.08 -4.16
CA TRP A 257 11.25 4.85 -5.41
C TRP A 257 11.00 6.01 -6.36
N CYS A 258 12.05 6.36 -7.10
CA CYS A 258 12.01 7.35 -8.15
C CYS A 258 13.13 7.06 -9.16
N PRO A 259 12.93 7.40 -10.45
CA PRO A 259 14.03 7.45 -11.40
C PRO A 259 15.15 8.38 -10.91
N ALA A 260 16.40 8.06 -11.27
CA ALA A 260 17.57 8.80 -10.80
C ALA A 260 17.51 10.29 -11.16
N GLU A 261 16.96 10.61 -12.33
CA GLU A 261 16.75 11.96 -12.85
C GLU A 261 15.70 12.76 -12.06
N ALA A 262 14.74 12.08 -11.43
CA ALA A 262 13.68 12.70 -10.62
C ALA A 262 14.01 12.74 -9.12
N MET A 263 15.11 12.07 -8.72
CA MET A 263 15.43 11.80 -7.32
C MET A 263 15.52 13.05 -6.45
N ALA A 264 16.23 14.09 -6.91
CA ALA A 264 16.35 15.32 -6.14
C ALA A 264 14.99 16.02 -5.91
N ALA A 265 14.14 16.06 -6.95
CA ALA A 265 12.84 16.70 -6.89
C ALA A 265 11.85 15.93 -5.98
N GLN A 266 11.87 14.60 -6.03
CA GLN A 266 10.97 13.78 -5.21
C GLN A 266 11.44 13.62 -3.76
N LEU A 267 12.76 13.59 -3.51
CA LEU A 267 13.31 13.52 -2.14
C LEU A 267 13.10 14.81 -1.36
N ALA A 268 13.17 15.96 -2.03
CA ALA A 268 13.08 17.26 -1.36
C ALA A 268 11.85 17.43 -0.45
N PRO A 269 10.60 17.18 -0.90
CA PRO A 269 9.42 17.29 -0.03
C PRO A 269 9.44 16.26 1.12
N VAL A 270 9.88 15.02 0.85
CA VAL A 270 9.97 13.97 1.89
C VAL A 270 10.93 14.41 3.01
N HIS A 271 12.11 14.91 2.66
CA HIS A 271 13.07 15.41 3.64
C HIS A 271 12.60 16.67 4.37
N ARG A 272 11.90 17.60 3.70
CA ARG A 272 11.33 18.77 4.37
C ARG A 272 10.30 18.39 5.43
N VAL A 273 9.37 17.50 5.08
CA VAL A 273 8.36 17.01 6.02
C VAL A 273 9.03 16.25 7.17
N TRP A 274 9.97 15.35 6.87
CA TRP A 274 10.66 14.57 7.89
C TRP A 274 11.49 15.44 8.85
N ALA A 275 12.19 16.45 8.33
CA ALA A 275 12.95 17.39 9.15
C ALA A 275 12.04 18.20 10.08
N ALA A 276 10.91 18.70 9.55
CA ALA A 276 9.93 19.46 10.35
C ALA A 276 9.18 18.56 11.37
N ALA A 277 8.95 17.29 11.03
CA ALA A 277 8.36 16.30 11.93
C ALA A 277 9.20 16.06 13.19
N GLY A 278 10.51 16.33 13.15
CA GLY A 278 11.40 16.27 14.30
C GLY A 278 10.96 17.16 15.48
N GLU A 279 10.32 18.30 15.23
CA GLU A 279 9.77 19.18 16.27
C GLU A 279 8.62 18.53 17.06
N HIS A 280 8.06 17.44 16.54
CA HIS A 280 6.93 16.71 17.09
C HIS A 280 7.27 15.28 17.48
N GLY A 281 8.56 14.95 17.63
CA GLY A 281 9.04 13.59 17.90
C GLY A 281 8.36 12.92 19.11
N GLU A 282 7.94 13.68 20.12
CA GLU A 282 7.19 13.16 21.27
C GLU A 282 5.85 12.53 20.86
N PHE A 283 5.11 13.18 19.97
CA PHE A 283 3.84 12.68 19.45
C PHE A 283 4.07 11.54 18.48
N LEU A 284 5.06 11.64 17.60
CA LEU A 284 5.35 10.58 16.63
C LEU A 284 5.78 9.28 17.32
N ALA A 285 6.51 9.38 18.43
CA ALA A 285 7.00 8.20 19.16
C ALA A 285 5.97 7.57 20.11
N ARG A 286 4.97 8.33 20.58
CA ARG A 286 4.08 7.89 21.69
C ARG A 286 2.61 8.23 21.52
N GLY A 287 2.27 9.02 20.52
CA GLY A 287 0.91 9.45 20.25
C GLY A 287 0.14 8.36 19.54
N ALA A 288 -1.15 8.25 19.86
CA ALA A 288 -2.07 7.35 19.18
C ALA A 288 -2.82 8.12 18.08
N PRO A 289 -2.87 7.61 16.84
CA PRO A 289 -3.74 8.20 15.81
C PRO A 289 -5.22 8.10 16.19
N VAL A 290 -5.95 9.20 16.08
CA VAL A 290 -7.36 9.28 16.53
C VAL A 290 -8.36 9.78 15.48
N LEU A 291 -7.88 10.32 14.35
CA LEU A 291 -8.72 10.84 13.28
C LEU A 291 -8.39 10.21 11.94
N TRP A 292 -9.41 9.59 11.35
CA TRP A 292 -9.27 8.73 10.17
C TRP A 292 -10.18 9.11 9.01
N ALA A 293 -11.21 9.90 9.27
CA ALA A 293 -12.18 10.28 8.27
C ALA A 293 -11.50 11.00 7.10
N VAL A 294 -11.99 10.73 5.89
CA VAL A 294 -11.60 11.41 4.67
C VAL A 294 -12.90 11.90 4.05
N PRO A 295 -13.08 13.22 3.82
CA PRO A 295 -14.29 13.74 3.20
C PRO A 295 -14.47 13.15 1.80
N ASP A 296 -15.69 12.76 1.47
CA ASP A 296 -16.04 12.26 0.14
C ASP A 296 -16.08 13.41 -0.89
N GLU A 297 -16.24 14.66 -0.47
CA GLU A 297 -16.20 15.84 -1.33
C GLU A 297 -15.02 16.77 -0.95
N PRO A 298 -14.56 17.68 -1.84
CA PRO A 298 -13.59 18.72 -1.50
C PRO A 298 -13.96 19.47 -0.22
N GLY A 299 -13.16 19.29 0.82
CA GLY A 299 -13.46 19.78 2.18
C GLY A 299 -12.27 19.68 3.12
N ALA A 300 -12.51 19.78 4.42
CA ALA A 300 -11.45 19.73 5.43
C ALA A 300 -11.09 18.29 5.81
N ALA A 301 -9.89 17.84 5.46
CA ALA A 301 -9.31 16.60 5.97
C ALA A 301 -8.50 16.87 7.23
N VAL A 302 -8.68 16.06 8.26
CA VAL A 302 -7.96 16.18 9.54
C VAL A 302 -7.32 14.84 9.92
N SER A 303 -6.05 14.89 10.31
CA SER A 303 -5.37 13.80 11.01
C SER A 303 -4.87 14.32 12.35
N ALA A 304 -4.82 13.45 13.36
CA ALA A 304 -4.29 13.82 14.66
C ALA A 304 -3.67 12.63 15.42
N LEU A 305 -2.62 12.94 16.17
CA LEU A 305 -2.06 12.07 17.20
C LEU A 305 -2.43 12.58 18.59
N GLN A 306 -2.98 11.72 19.44
CA GLN A 306 -3.30 12.01 20.83
C GLN A 306 -2.18 11.53 21.76
N LEU A 307 -1.71 12.42 22.62
CA LEU A 307 -0.74 12.13 23.68
C LEU A 307 -1.27 12.67 25.00
N GLY A 308 -1.91 11.80 25.77
CA GLY A 308 -2.66 12.19 26.97
C GLY A 308 -3.78 13.16 26.60
N LYS A 309 -3.79 14.36 27.20
CA LYS A 309 -4.75 15.42 26.89
C LYS A 309 -4.35 16.32 25.71
N ARG A 310 -3.21 16.07 25.05
CA ARG A 310 -2.76 16.90 23.93
C ARG A 310 -3.03 16.21 22.60
N LEU A 311 -3.40 16.98 21.60
CA LEU A 311 -3.59 16.54 20.23
C LEU A 311 -2.62 17.30 19.33
N LEU A 312 -1.79 16.58 18.57
CA LEU A 312 -1.07 17.14 17.44
C LEU A 312 -1.95 16.97 16.20
N VAL A 313 -2.41 18.08 15.62
CA VAL A 313 -3.44 18.10 14.57
C VAL A 313 -2.89 18.73 13.30
N ARG A 314 -3.15 18.11 12.15
CA ARG A 314 -2.98 18.72 10.82
C ARG A 314 -4.34 18.78 10.12
N ARG A 315 -4.64 19.93 9.53
CA ARG A 315 -5.83 20.16 8.73
C ARG A 315 -5.41 20.62 7.34
N THR A 316 -5.93 19.98 6.31
CA THR A 316 -5.79 20.38 4.90
C THR A 316 -7.18 20.57 4.31
N ASP A 317 -7.43 21.74 3.73
CA ASP A 317 -8.72 22.08 3.13
C ASP A 317 -8.65 21.93 1.60
N GLY A 318 -9.56 21.15 1.02
CA GLY A 318 -9.71 21.00 -0.43
C GLY A 318 -10.37 22.21 -1.10
N VAL A 319 -11.17 22.95 -0.33
CA VAL A 319 -11.73 24.25 -0.69
C VAL A 319 -11.46 25.22 0.44
N ALA A 320 -11.14 26.48 0.12
CA ALA A 320 -10.85 27.47 1.13
C ALA A 320 -12.03 27.62 2.11
N GLN A 321 -11.80 27.27 3.38
CA GLN A 321 -12.84 27.29 4.40
C GLN A 321 -12.41 28.17 5.57
N ALA A 322 -13.21 29.19 5.86
CA ALA A 322 -13.00 30.06 7.02
C ALA A 322 -13.54 29.41 8.30
N GLY A 323 -12.84 29.64 9.41
CA GLY A 323 -13.29 29.23 10.73
C GLY A 323 -13.02 27.76 11.09
N ASP A 324 -13.36 27.43 12.33
CA ASP A 324 -13.07 26.15 12.93
C ASP A 324 -13.97 25.05 12.38
N ILE A 325 -13.41 23.85 12.24
CA ILE A 325 -14.20 22.65 12.02
C ILE A 325 -14.31 21.86 13.31
N ALA A 326 -15.45 21.22 13.53
CA ALA A 326 -15.64 20.36 14.69
C ALA A 326 -15.28 18.92 14.32
N VAL A 327 -14.38 18.31 15.10
CA VAL A 327 -14.08 16.88 15.06
C VAL A 327 -14.48 16.24 16.38
N GLU A 328 -14.83 14.96 16.35
CA GLU A 328 -15.14 14.19 17.54
C GLU A 328 -13.97 13.28 17.90
N ILE A 329 -13.49 13.37 19.14
CA ILE A 329 -12.42 12.54 19.70
C ILE A 329 -12.88 12.08 21.07
N ASP A 330 -12.98 10.75 21.28
CA ASP A 330 -13.48 10.15 22.52
C ASP A 330 -14.82 10.72 23.00
N GLY A 331 -15.74 11.00 22.06
CA GLY A 331 -17.05 11.61 22.34
C GLY A 331 -17.01 13.10 22.70
N GLN A 332 -15.84 13.73 22.65
CA GLN A 332 -15.66 15.17 22.87
C GLN A 332 -15.57 15.91 21.54
N ARG A 333 -16.30 17.02 21.45
CA ARG A 333 -16.25 17.92 20.31
C ARG A 333 -15.06 18.86 20.45
N VAL A 334 -14.11 18.76 19.51
CA VAL A 334 -12.90 19.57 19.45
C VAL A 334 -12.98 20.51 18.25
N ALA A 335 -12.73 21.80 18.47
CA ALA A 335 -12.65 22.80 17.41
C ALA A 335 -11.23 22.84 16.83
N VAL A 336 -11.10 22.65 15.52
CA VAL A 336 -9.83 22.68 14.78
C VAL A 336 -9.81 23.92 13.88
N PRO A 337 -9.08 24.99 14.27
CA PRO A 337 -8.96 26.18 13.46
C PRO A 337 -8.13 25.92 12.19
N PRO A 338 -8.31 26.74 11.15
CA PRO A 338 -7.48 26.66 9.95
C PRO A 338 -6.03 27.02 10.29
N SER A 339 -5.08 26.18 9.89
CA SER A 339 -3.65 26.48 9.97
C SER A 339 -2.91 25.86 8.79
N PRO A 340 -3.04 26.46 7.59
CA PRO A 340 -2.45 25.93 6.38
C PRO A 340 -0.95 25.70 6.55
N GLY A 341 -0.46 24.54 6.10
CA GLY A 341 0.97 24.23 6.13
C GLY A 341 1.54 23.92 7.52
N ARG A 342 0.73 23.90 8.60
CA ARG A 342 1.25 23.75 9.97
C ARG A 342 0.45 22.76 10.82
N CYS A 343 1.18 22.02 11.66
CA CYS A 343 0.58 21.27 12.75
C CYS A 343 0.23 22.20 13.91
N GLN A 344 -0.77 21.81 14.70
CA GLN A 344 -1.23 22.56 15.87
C GLN A 344 -1.31 21.63 17.07
N ILE A 345 -1.03 22.15 18.26
CA ILE A 345 -1.25 21.42 19.51
C ILE A 345 -2.51 21.95 20.18
N ILE A 346 -3.53 21.10 20.29
CA ILE A 346 -4.79 21.41 20.97
C ILE A 346 -4.84 20.62 22.28
N THR A 347 -5.28 21.27 23.36
CA THR A 347 -5.46 20.60 24.66
C THR A 347 -6.94 20.25 24.85
N LEU A 348 -7.20 18.98 25.10
CA LEU A 348 -8.51 18.45 25.47
C LEU A 348 -8.90 18.93 26.88
N PRO A 349 -10.19 19.20 27.13
CA PRO A 349 -10.72 19.59 28.44
C PRO A 349 -10.26 18.72 29.63
#